data_AF-A0A1W1HIY5-F1
#
_entry.id   AF-A0A1W1HIY5-F1
#
_cell.length_a   1.000
_cell.length_b   1.000
_cell.length_c   1.000
_cell.angle_alpha   90.00
_cell.angle_beta   90.00
_cell.angle_gamma   90.00
#
_symmetry.space_group_name_H-M   'P 1'
#
loop_
_entity.id
_entity.type
_entity.pdbx_description
1 polymer ?
#
loop_
_entity_poly.entity_id
_entity_poly.type
_entity_poly.pdbx_seq_one_letter_code
_entity_poly.pdbx_strand_id
1 'polypeptide(L)' 'MNAQPQQNMRLTPEGYLEYERNSQIKHEYFDGEIFVIVGAKRNHNIINANITTNLVNQF' A
#
# COMPACT_ATOMS: atom_id res chain seq x y z
N MET A 1 1.20 1.31 -13.52
CA MET A 1 1.07 0.10 -12.69
C MET A 1 -0.34 -0.41 -12.92
N ASN A 2 -0.53 -1.68 -13.29
CA ASN A 2 -1.87 -2.25 -13.42
C ASN A 2 -2.16 -2.99 -12.11
N ALA A 3 -2.90 -2.34 -11.22
CA ALA A 3 -3.41 -3.00 -10.02
C ALA A 3 -4.47 -4.01 -10.46
N GLN A 4 -4.23 -5.29 -10.19
CA GLN A 4 -5.20 -6.35 -10.38
C GLN A 4 -5.53 -6.90 -8.99
N PRO A 5 -6.81 -7.14 -8.69
CA PRO A 5 -7.19 -7.73 -7.42
C PRO A 5 -6.56 -9.13 -7.33
N GLN A 6 -5.87 -9.40 -6.21
CA GLN A 6 -5.12 -10.66 -6.09
C GLN A 6 -6.02 -11.83 -5.69
N GLN A 7 -7.19 -11.55 -5.11
CA GLN A 7 -8.20 -12.55 -4.79
C GLN A 7 -9.61 -12.02 -5.05
N ASN A 8 -10.48 -12.86 -5.61
CA ASN A 8 -11.93 -12.66 -5.64
C ASN A 8 -12.57 -12.91 -4.26
N MET A 9 -11.89 -12.52 -3.18
CA MET A 9 -12.35 -12.68 -1.82
C MET A 9 -12.60 -11.29 -1.26
N ARG A 10 -13.88 -10.97 -1.05
CA ARG A 10 -14.26 -9.72 -0.36
C ARG A 10 -14.00 -9.88 1.13
N LEU A 11 -13.12 -9.06 1.68
CA LEU A 11 -12.78 -9.01 3.09
C LEU A 11 -13.49 -7.84 3.77
N THR A 12 -13.81 -7.97 5.06
CA THR A 12 -14.07 -6.79 5.90
C THR A 12 -12.75 -6.10 6.23
N PRO A 13 -12.75 -4.82 6.65
CA PRO A 13 -11.54 -4.16 7.10
C PRO A 13 -10.78 -4.93 8.18
N GLU A 14 -11.50 -5.51 9.15
CA GLU A 14 -10.91 -6.31 10.23
C GLU A 14 -10.26 -7.59 9.70
N GLY A 15 -10.95 -8.29 8.79
CA GLY A 15 -10.43 -9.49 8.13
C GLY A 15 -9.20 -9.20 7.27
N TYR A 16 -9.16 -8.06 6.60
CA TYR A 16 -7.95 -7.60 5.89
C TYR A 16 -6.78 -7.38 6.85
N LEU A 17 -7.00 -6.72 8.00
CA LEU A 17 -5.93 -6.49 8.96
C LEU A 17 -5.38 -7.79 9.57
N GLU A 18 -6.23 -8.78 9.82
CA GLU A 18 -5.80 -10.12 10.25
C GLU A 18 -4.99 -10.85 9.19
N TYR A 19 -5.45 -10.79 7.94
CA TYR A 19 -4.75 -11.34 6.78
C TYR A 19 -3.38 -10.67 6.59
N GLU A 20 -3.33 -9.34 6.56
CA GLU A 20 -2.13 -8.55 6.28
C GLU A 20 -1.04 -8.76 7.32
N ARG A 21 -1.39 -8.96 8.60
CA ARG A 21 -0.43 -9.26 9.68
C ARG A 21 0.39 -10.54 9.44
N ASN A 22 -0.19 -11.51 8.74
CA ASN A 22 0.45 -12.79 8.46
C ASN A 22 1.06 -12.86 7.05
N SER A 23 0.91 -11.79 6.26
CA SER A 23 1.38 -11.76 4.88
C SER A 23 2.87 -11.44 4.78
N GLN A 24 3.57 -12.10 3.85
CA GLN A 24 4.96 -11.80 3.51
C GLN A 24 5.12 -10.63 2.54
N ILE A 25 4.05 -10.28 1.84
CA ILE A 25 4.00 -9.16 0.89
C ILE A 25 2.95 -8.16 1.36
N LYS A 26 3.14 -6.90 1.02
CA LYS A 26 2.17 -5.86 1.38
C LYS A 26 1.03 -5.82 0.37
N HIS A 27 -0.16 -5.54 0.87
CA HIS A 27 -1.34 -5.31 0.06
C HIS A 27 -2.02 -3.99 0.41
N GLU A 28 -2.73 -3.42 -0.56
CA GLU A 28 -3.68 -2.33 -0.38
C GLU A 28 -5.10 -2.89 -0.33
N TYR A 29 -5.90 -2.38 0.60
CA TYR A 29 -7.32 -2.71 0.72
C TYR A 29 -8.18 -1.59 0.14
N PHE A 30 -9.14 -1.93 -0.72
CA PHE A 30 -10.09 -0.99 -1.30
C PHE A 30 -11.43 -1.69 -1.60
N ASP A 31 -12.52 -1.17 -1.01
CA ASP A 31 -13.90 -1.69 -1.16
C ASP A 31 -14.06 -3.22 -0.97
N GLY A 32 -13.35 -3.78 0.01
CA GLY A 32 -13.37 -5.22 0.28
C GLY A 32 -12.38 -6.03 -0.56
N GLU A 33 -11.74 -5.42 -1.56
CA GLU A 33 -10.76 -6.09 -2.42
C GLU A 33 -9.33 -5.77 -1.95
N ILE A 34 -8.41 -6.71 -2.22
CA ILE A 34 -6.99 -6.54 -1.91
C ILE A 34 -6.15 -6.52 -3.19
N PHE A 35 -5.18 -5.62 -3.23
CA PHE A 35 -4.29 -5.38 -4.36
C PHE A 35 -2.84 -5.51 -3.89
N VAL A 36 -1.99 -6.22 -4.63
CA VAL A 36 -0.56 -6.22 -4.32
C VAL A 36 0.00 -4.83 -4.55
N ILE A 37 0.71 -4.30 -3.55
CA ILE A 37 1.52 -3.11 -3.79
C ILE A 37 2.89 -3.52 -4.29
N VAL A 38 3.35 -2.84 -5.34
CA VAL A 38 4.75 -2.95 -5.74
C VAL A 38 5.60 -2.23 -4.70
N GLY A 39 6.65 -2.91 -4.22
CA GLY A 39 7.62 -2.27 -3.34
C GLY A 39 8.24 -1.02 -3.97
N ALA A 40 8.69 -0.09 -3.14
CA ALA A 40 9.32 1.12 -3.62
C ALA A 40 10.80 0.91 -3.97
N LYS A 41 11.23 1.38 -5.15
CA LYS A 41 12.67 1.48 -5.49
C LYS A 41 13.31 2.69 -4.80
N ARG A 42 14.63 2.68 -4.67
CA ARG A 42 15.40 3.77 -4.04
C ARG A 42 15.02 5.16 -4.56
N ASN A 43 14.90 5.33 -5.88
CA ASN A 43 14.57 6.61 -6.48
C ASN A 43 13.16 7.10 -6.09
N HIS A 44 12.20 6.18 -5.99
CA HIS A 44 10.85 6.50 -5.50
C HIS A 44 10.90 7.03 -4.06
N ASN A 45 11.68 6.39 -3.20
CA ASN A 45 11.84 6.81 -1.80
C ASN A 45 12.50 8.19 -1.68
N ILE A 46 13.51 8.49 -2.50
CA ILE A 46 14.16 9.80 -2.51
C ILE A 46 13.17 10.90 -2.89
N ILE A 47 12.37 10.68 -3.95
CA ILE A 47 11.36 11.65 -4.37
C ILE A 47 10.32 11.86 -3.26
N ASN A 48 9.81 10.77 -2.67
CA ASN A 48 8.83 10.85 -1.59
C ASN A 48 9.37 11.62 -0.37
N ALA A 49 10.61 11.34 0.04
CA ALA A 49 11.26 12.05 1.15
C ALA A 49 11.45 13.54 0.86
N ASN A 50 11.90 13.89 -0.34
CA ASN A 50 12.07 15.29 -0.74
C ASN A 50 10.73 16.04 -0.71
N ILE A 51 9.65 15.46 -1.24
CA ILE A 51 8.32 16.08 -1.21
C ILE A 51 7.87 16.29 0.24
N THR A 52 7.99 15.24 1.07
CA THR A 52 7.60 15.29 2.49
C THR A 52 8.34 16.41 3.23
N THR A 53 9.66 16.48 3.10
CA THR A 53 10.48 17.51 3.73
C THR A 53 10.11 18.91 3.26
N ASN A 54 9.85 19.10 1.97
CA ASN A 54 9.42 20.41 1.45
C ASN A 54 8.05 20.82 2.00
N LEU A 55 7.11 19.89 2.13
CA LEU A 55 5.78 20.18 2.69
C LEU A 55 5.87 20.51 4.19
N VAL A 56 6.67 19.78 4.96
CA VAL A 56 6.87 20.06 6.39
C VAL A 56 7.52 21.43 6.60
N ASN A 57 8.50 21.81 5.77
CA ASN A 57 9.18 23.11 5.86
C ASN A 57 8.32 24.30 5.39
N GLN A 58 7.10 24.07 4.87
CA GLN A 58 6.15 25.13 4.49
C GLN A 58 5.20 25.54 5.62
N PHE A 59 5.21 24.82 6.75
CA PHE A 59 4.45 25.12 7.96
C PHE A 59 5.38 25.60 9.08
#